data_AF-A0A7J4VID8-F1
#
_entry.id   AF-A0A7J4VID8-F1
#
_cell.length_a   1.000
_cell.length_b   1.000
_cell.length_c   1.000
_cell.angle_alpha   90.00
_cell.angle_beta   90.00
_cell.angle_gamma   90.00
#
_symmetry.space_group_name_H-M   'P 1'
#
loop_
_entity.id
_entity.type
_entity.pdbx_description
1 polymer ?
#
loop_
_entity_poly.entity_id
_entity_poly.type
_entity_poly.pdbx_seq_one_letter_code
_entity_poly.pdbx_strand_id
1 'polypeptide(L)' 'MNALELFRTDLDYIQIADRLDIDVSEVERQIHRLRNIERGDTTHDDYYERRNAEEIRFRDKHRAYQREWSREKRARARA' A
#
# COMPACT_ATOMS: atom_id res chain seq x y z
N MET A 1 11.28 -14.28 -3.09
CA MET A 1 11.64 -13.07 -2.35
C MET A 1 10.35 -12.38 -1.95
N ASN A 2 10.05 -12.37 -0.65
CA ASN A 2 8.90 -11.69 -0.10
C ASN A 2 9.29 -10.30 0.44
N ALA A 3 8.29 -9.47 0.77
CA ALA A 3 8.51 -8.11 1.26
C ALA A 3 9.39 -8.04 2.53
N LEU A 4 9.26 -9.00 3.45
CA LEU A 4 10.06 -9.06 4.68
C LEU A 4 11.52 -9.42 4.40
N GLU A 5 11.78 -10.32 3.47
CA GLU A 5 13.13 -10.67 3.03
C GLU A 5 13.85 -9.49 2.38
N LEU A 6 13.15 -8.74 1.52
CA LEU A 6 13.71 -7.54 0.87
C LEU A 6 13.93 -6.39 1.87
N PHE A 7 13.02 -6.23 2.83
CA PHE A 7 13.18 -5.26 3.92
C PHE A 7 14.41 -5.55 4.78
N ARG A 8 14.70 -6.84 5.02
CA ARG A 8 15.90 -7.28 5.74
C ARG A 8 17.21 -7.02 4.99
N THR A 9 17.17 -6.73 3.69
CA THR A 9 18.35 -6.34 2.90
C THR A 9 18.49 -4.82 2.78
N ASP A 10 17.93 -4.06 3.72
CA ASP A 10 17.99 -2.58 3.75
C ASP A 10 17.36 -1.88 2.52
N LEU A 11 16.41 -2.52 1.85
CA LEU A 11 15.62 -1.86 0.79
C LEU A 11 14.49 -1.04 1.41
N ASP A 12 14.29 0.18 0.90
CA ASP A 12 13.17 1.03 1.31
C ASP A 12 11.82 0.50 0.77
N TYR A 13 10.72 0.82 1.45
CA TYR A 13 9.38 0.43 1.05
C TYR A 13 9.04 0.76 -0.41
N ILE A 14 9.52 1.89 -0.94
CA ILE A 14 9.31 2.28 -2.35
C ILE A 14 10.08 1.33 -3.29
N GLN A 15 11.31 0.97 -2.93
CA GLN A 15 12.13 0.07 -3.74
C GLN A 15 11.58 -1.36 -3.71
N ILE A 16 11.02 -1.78 -2.57
CA ILE A 16 10.36 -3.08 -2.43
C ILE A 16 9.05 -3.09 -3.24
N ALA A 17 8.27 -2.01 -3.19
CA ALA A 17 7.04 -1.84 -3.95
C ALA A 17 7.29 -1.96 -5.46
N ASP A 18 8.31 -1.26 -5.96
CA ASP A 18 8.75 -1.33 -7.36
C ASP A 18 9.20 -2.74 -7.76
N ARG A 19 9.98 -3.41 -6.90
CA ARG A 19 10.51 -4.75 -7.18
C ARG A 19 9.47 -5.86 -7.14
N LEU A 20 8.40 -5.67 -6.36
CA LEU A 20 7.31 -6.64 -6.20
C LEU A 20 6.06 -6.28 -7.04
N ASP A 21 6.08 -5.17 -7.77
CA ASP A 21 4.94 -4.64 -8.53
C ASP A 21 3.65 -4.50 -7.69
N ILE A 22 3.80 -4.01 -6.46
CA ILE A 22 2.70 -3.79 -5.50
C ILE A 22 2.83 -2.41 -4.88
N ASP A 23 1.73 -1.88 -4.34
CA ASP A 23 1.77 -0.61 -3.62
C ASP A 23 2.57 -0.69 -2.31
N VAL A 24 3.17 0.43 -1.91
CA VAL A 24 3.88 0.62 -0.63
C VAL A 24 3.04 0.16 0.56
N SER A 25 1.76 0.50 0.60
CA SER A 25 0.83 0.03 1.64
C SER A 25 0.71 -1.50 1.69
N GLU A 26 0.79 -2.19 0.54
CA GLU A 26 0.79 -3.65 0.51
C GLU A 26 2.11 -4.24 0.99
N VAL A 27 3.23 -3.57 0.71
CA VAL A 27 4.54 -3.92 1.26
C VAL A 27 4.51 -3.87 2.80
N GLU A 28 4.00 -2.79 3.37
CA GLU A 28 3.87 -2.64 4.83
C GLU A 28 2.97 -3.73 5.45
N ARG A 29 1.84 -4.05 4.80
CA ARG A 29 0.96 -5.15 5.24
C ARG A 29 1.68 -6.48 5.24
N GLN A 30 2.40 -6.81 4.17
CA GLN A 30 3.13 -8.07 4.08
C GLN A 30 4.24 -8.16 5.12
N ILE A 31 5.01 -7.08 5.33
CA ILE A 31 6.08 -7.05 6.34
C ILE A 31 5.50 -7.25 7.75
N HIS A 32 4.44 -6.52 8.12
CA HIS A 32 3.82 -6.68 9.43
C HIS A 32 3.24 -8.09 9.63
N ARG A 33 2.51 -8.63 8.64
CA ARG A 33 1.95 -9.98 8.69
C ARG A 33 3.05 -11.03 8.88
N LEU A 34 4.08 -10.99 8.04
CA LEU A 34 5.18 -11.97 8.07
C LEU A 34 5.98 -11.87 9.38
N ARG A 35 6.20 -10.67 9.90
CA ARG A 35 6.87 -10.45 11.19
C ARG A 35 6.05 -10.96 12.38
N ASN A 36 4.73 -10.80 12.36
CA ASN A 36 3.84 -11.36 13.39
C ASN A 36 3.83 -12.88 13.36
N ILE A 37 3.81 -13.48 12.17
CA ILE A 37 3.94 -14.94 11.98
C ILE A 37 5.26 -15.44 12.56
N GLU A 38 6.38 -14.78 12.28
CA GLU A 38 7.69 -15.14 12.85
C GLU A 38 7.77 -14.95 14.38
N ARG A 39 7.06 -13.95 14.92
CA ARG A 39 7.05 -13.66 16.36
C ARG A 39 6.04 -14.51 17.14
N GLY A 40 5.16 -15.24 16.46
CA GLY A 40 4.06 -16.00 17.08
C GLY A 40 3.00 -15.12 17.76
N ASP A 41 2.92 -13.84 17.39
CA ASP A 41 2.11 -12.83 18.08
C ASP A 41 0.94 -12.40 17.18
N THR A 42 -0.24 -12.94 17.46
CA THR A 42 -1.47 -12.68 16.70
C THR A 42 -2.29 -11.53 17.27
N THR A 43 -1.84 -10.88 18.34
CA THR A 43 -2.63 -9.85 19.06
C THR A 43 -2.59 -8.48 18.38
N HIS A 44 -1.62 -8.25 17.49
CA HIS A 44 -1.43 -6.96 16.81
C HIS A 44 -2.22 -6.81 15.50
N ASP A 45 -2.89 -7.87 15.02
CA ASP A 45 -3.53 -7.88 13.69
C ASP A 45 -4.64 -6.83 13.57
N ASP A 46 -5.48 -6.68 14.60
CA ASP A 46 -6.69 -5.84 14.61
C ASP A 46 -6.39 -4.33 14.45
N TYR A 47 -5.34 -3.83 15.13
CA TYR A 47 -4.95 -2.42 15.04
C TYR A 47 -4.37 -2.08 13.67
N TYR A 48 -3.58 -2.99 13.09
CA TYR A 48 -3.02 -2.82 11.76
C TYR A 48 -4.09 -2.98 10.68
N GLU A 49 -5.02 -3.91 10.79
CA GLU A 49 -6.14 -4.06 9.86
C GLU A 49 -6.98 -2.76 9.79
N ARG A 50 -7.30 -2.17 10.94
CA ARG A 50 -8.06 -0.91 11.00
C ARG A 50 -7.32 0.24 10.33
N ARG A 51 -6.03 0.43 10.64
CA ARG A 51 -5.22 1.51 10.08
C ARG A 51 -5.03 1.36 8.56
N ASN A 52 -4.86 0.12 8.09
CA ASN A 52 -4.73 -0.19 6.67
C ASN A 52 -6.04 0.01 5.90
N ALA A 53 -7.18 -0.33 6.51
CA ALA A 53 -8.49 -0.07 5.90
C ALA A 53 -8.72 1.43 5.67
N GLU A 54 -8.25 2.29 6.56
CA GLU A 54 -8.32 3.75 6.41
C GLU A 54 -7.39 4.26 5.29
N GLU A 55 -6.20 3.67 5.16
CA GLU A 55 -5.24 4.03 4.11
C GLU A 55 -5.69 3.59 2.71
N ILE A 56 -6.23 2.38 2.58
CA ILE A 56 -6.83 1.90 1.32
C ILE A 56 -7.96 2.84 0.88
N ARG A 57 -8.85 3.23 1.81
CA ARG A 57 -9.92 4.20 1.54
C ARG A 57 -9.37 5.54 1.08
N PHE A 58 -8.28 6.02 1.68
CA PHE A 58 -7.64 7.26 1.28
C PHE A 58 -7.06 7.17 -0.15
N ARG A 59 -6.37 6.07 -0.48
CA ARG A 59 -5.81 5.83 -1.81
C ARG A 59 -6.87 5.71 -2.89
N ASP A 60 -7.96 4.98 -2.64
CA ASP A 60 -9.07 4.86 -3.58
C ASP A 60 -9.74 6.21 -3.84
N LYS A 61 -9.92 7.02 -2.78
CA LYS A 61 -10.43 8.38 -2.90
C LYS A 61 -9.50 9.26 -3.76
N HIS A 62 -8.19 9.16 -3.58
CA HIS A 62 -7.22 9.90 -4.38
C HIS A 62 -7.21 9.46 -5.86
N ARG A 63 -7.30 8.14 -6.12
CA ARG A 63 -7.39 7.60 -7.49
C ARG A 63 -8.70 8.01 -8.19
N ALA A 64 -9.81 8.09 -7.45
CA ALA A 64 -11.09 8.60 -7.96
C ALA A 64 -10.98 10.09 -8.34
N TYR A 65 -10.40 10.91 -7.46
CA TYR A 65 -10.16 12.33 -7.70
C TYR A 65 -9.31 12.56 -8.97
N GLN A 66 -8.20 11.85 -9.11
CA GLN A 66 -7.32 11.92 -10.28
C GLN A 66 -8.06 11.59 -11.60
N ARG A 67 -8.96 10.59 -11.57
CA ARG A 67 -9.77 10.20 -12.73
C ARG A 67 -10.81 11.27 -13.08
N GLU A 68 -11.47 11.85 -12.08
CA GLU A 68 -12.47 12.89 -12.27
C GLU A 68 -11.83 14.16 -12.84
N TRP A 69 -10.73 14.61 -12.25
CA TRP A 69 -9.96 15.74 -12.75
C TRP A 69 -9.46 15.53 -14.19
N SER A 70 -9.03 14.32 -14.52
CA SER A 70 -8.63 13.96 -15.89
C SER A 70 -9.81 13.99 -16.88
N ARG A 71 -11.03 13.67 -16.43
CA ARG A 71 -12.26 13.77 -17.25
C ARG A 71 -12.66 15.23 -17.47
N GLU A 72 -12.62 16.05 -16.43
CA GLU A 72 -12.89 17.49 -16.53
C GLU A 72 -11.92 18.19 -17.47
N LYS A 73 -10.62 17.89 -17.39
CA LYS A 73 -9.62 18.42 -18.33
C LYS A 73 -9.93 18.05 -19.77
N ARG A 74 -10.31 16.79 -20.03
CA ARG A 74 -10.67 16.32 -21.37
C ARG A 74 -11.97 16.94 -21.89
N ALA A 75 -12.93 17.20 -21.01
CA ALA A 75 -14.17 17.88 -21.37
C ALA A 75 -13.92 19.34 -21.74
N ARG A 76 -13.09 20.06 -20.96
CA ARG A 76 -12.67 21.44 -21.29
C ARG A 76 -11.86 21.56 -22.56
N ALA A 77 -11.07 20.55 -22.92
CA ALA A 77 -10.30 20.56 -24.16
C ALA A 77 -11.12 20.23 -25.42
N ARG A 78 -12.39 19.81 -25.27
CA ARG A 78 -13.31 19.46 -26.36
C ARG A 78 -14.44 20.48 -26.55
N ALA A 79 -14.50 21.52 -25.72
CA ALA A 79 -15.43 22.64 -25.82
C ALA A 79 -14.72 23.84 -26.45
#